data_AF-A0A1C5G3B8-F1
#
_entry.id   AF-A0A1C5G3B8-F1
#
_cell.length_a   1.000
_cell.length_b   1.000
_cell.length_c   1.000
_cell.angle_alpha   90.00
_cell.angle_beta   90.00
_cell.angle_gamma   90.00
#
_symmetry.space_group_name_H-M   'P 1'
#
loop_
_entity.id
_entity.type
_entity.pdbx_description
1 polymer ?
#
loop_
_entity_poly.entity_id
_entity_poly.type
_entity_poly.pdbx_seq_one_letter_code
_entity_poly.pdbx_strand_id
1 'polypeptide(L)'
;MSRELSELYRSLAEDADGRTLALPEELRGRADRRARRRITGTALGTALLVGGLATGTGLVLAEERGPVAPPAAVEPPSSVPAAPTASTPPAATAGPVVPTGGTPRATGTPAAAGSTRAAPPRAPGRVPDRAFFVQAASNRTGIEPSFRDTDALPALCDARYRSDAGIVQRRTRNLAYKLPQTPQGYVPDGSYAHTVTLYRPGRADEFLRELRAAVRGCPTQPGVGGGNASTSRLRLLADAGFGDGSVLFEIRTPARDIDGNPTGGGEVRLIRAIRVDDVVTVLWEQGWEGTSSPRSQVDADSRRAVAAIEDWLR
;
A
#
# COMPACT_ATOMS: atom_id res chain seq x y z
N MET A 1 46.36 9.72 8.83
CA MET A 1 45.13 9.26 9.48
C MET A 1 44.68 10.11 10.68
N SER A 2 45.55 10.70 11.52
CA SER A 2 45.08 11.50 12.69
C SER A 2 44.54 12.91 12.35
N ARG A 3 45.03 13.52 11.26
CA ARG A 3 44.59 14.86 10.83
C ARG A 3 43.15 14.88 10.28
N GLU A 4 42.76 13.87 9.51
CA GLU A 4 41.40 13.77 8.94
C GLU A 4 40.34 13.55 10.04
N LEU A 5 40.65 12.73 11.05
CA LEU A 5 39.80 12.56 12.23
C LEU A 5 39.65 13.87 13.02
N SER A 6 40.73 14.63 13.15
CA SER A 6 40.70 15.92 13.85
C SER A 6 39.90 16.97 13.08
N GLU A 7 39.91 16.92 11.74
CA GLU A 7 39.08 17.80 10.90
C GLU A 7 37.61 17.40 10.94
N LEU A 8 37.29 16.10 10.92
CA LEU A 8 35.92 15.60 11.11
C LEU A 8 35.34 16.00 12.47
N TYR A 9 36.11 15.86 13.55
CA TYR A 9 35.67 16.30 14.88
C TYR A 9 35.48 17.82 14.95
N ARG A 10 36.35 18.60 14.30
CA ARG A 10 36.21 20.06 14.26
C ARG A 10 34.97 20.49 13.47
N SER A 11 34.71 19.85 12.33
CA SER A 11 33.51 20.11 11.53
C SER A 11 32.22 19.76 12.28
N LEU A 12 32.22 18.66 13.05
CA LEU A 12 31.08 18.27 13.87
C LEU A 12 30.84 19.24 15.04
N ALA A 13 31.91 19.74 15.66
CA ALA A 13 31.82 20.73 16.72
C ALA A 13 31.27 22.07 16.21
N GLU A 14 31.76 22.55 15.06
CA GLU A 14 31.27 23.80 14.43
C GLU A 14 29.79 23.71 14.02
N ASP A 15 29.34 22.56 13.49
CA ASP A 15 27.94 22.37 13.10
C ASP A 15 27.00 22.22 14.31
N ALA A 16 27.52 21.74 15.45
CA ALA A 16 26.79 21.63 16.71
C ALA A 16 26.67 22.99 17.42
N ASP A 17 27.77 23.75 17.48
CA ASP A 17 27.82 25.06 18.13
C ASP A 17 27.07 26.16 17.35
N GLY A 18 26.93 25.98 16.02
CA GLY A 18 26.17 26.90 15.16
C GLY A 18 24.65 26.78 15.28
N ARG A 19 24.12 25.73 15.93
CA ARG A 19 22.67 25.56 16.11
C ARG A 19 22.25 26.18 17.42
N THR A 20 21.56 27.32 17.32
CA THR A 20 20.82 27.91 18.43
C THR A 20 19.84 26.88 19.00
N LEU A 21 20.15 26.36 20.19
CA LEU A 21 19.25 25.48 20.92
C LEU A 21 17.92 26.21 21.11
N ALA A 22 16.82 25.54 20.75
CA ALA A 22 15.49 26.09 20.93
C ALA A 22 15.32 26.59 22.37
N LEU A 23 14.77 27.80 22.51
CA LEU A 23 14.63 28.45 23.82
C LEU A 23 13.97 27.48 24.82
N PRO A 24 14.42 27.44 26.09
CA PRO A 24 13.90 26.50 27.08
C PRO A 24 12.38 26.50 27.22
N GLU A 25 11.74 27.64 26.92
CA GLU A 25 10.29 27.83 26.91
C GLU A 25 9.59 27.05 25.79
N GLU A 26 10.20 26.94 24.60
CA GLU A 26 9.66 26.10 23.53
C GLU A 26 9.80 24.61 23.86
N LEU A 27 10.91 24.22 24.49
CA LEU A 27 11.13 22.84 24.93
C LEU A 27 10.14 22.46 26.03
N ARG A 28 9.91 23.35 27.02
CA ARG A 28 8.86 23.17 28.03
C ARG A 28 7.47 23.12 27.39
N GLY A 29 7.16 24.01 26.45
CA GLY A 29 5.88 24.01 25.74
C GLY A 29 5.63 22.76 24.89
N ARG A 30 6.69 22.13 24.35
CA ARG A 30 6.58 20.83 23.65
C ARG A 30 6.45 19.66 24.63
N ALA A 31 7.15 19.69 25.76
CA ALA A 31 7.06 18.67 26.81
C ALA A 31 5.68 18.69 27.50
N ASP A 32 5.15 19.86 27.85
CA ASP A 32 3.85 20.02 28.49
C ASP A 32 2.70 19.57 27.57
N ARG A 33 2.83 19.81 26.25
CA ARG A 33 1.89 19.29 25.25
C ARG A 33 1.90 17.77 25.16
N ARG A 34 3.07 17.13 25.30
CA ARG A 34 3.15 15.65 25.38
C ARG A 34 2.55 15.13 26.68
N ALA A 35 2.77 15.79 27.81
CA ALA A 35 2.20 15.40 29.10
C ALA A 35 0.67 15.48 29.10
N ARG A 36 0.09 16.57 28.57
CA ARG A 36 -1.38 16.72 28.47
C ARG A 36 -2.04 15.69 27.55
N ARG A 37 -1.36 15.27 26.48
CA ARG A 37 -1.85 14.22 25.56
C ARG A 37 -1.89 12.83 26.19
N ARG A 38 -1.08 12.57 27.23
CA ARG A 38 -1.08 11.28 27.95
C ARG A 38 -2.28 11.14 28.91
N ILE A 39 -2.81 12.24 29.43
CA ILE A 39 -3.90 12.23 30.42
C ILE A 39 -5.26 11.98 29.74
N THR A 40 -5.46 12.42 28.50
CA THR A 40 -6.72 12.18 27.78
C THR A 40 -6.86 10.74 27.27
N GLY A 41 -5.74 10.05 27.02
CA GLY A 41 -5.74 8.65 26.56
C GLY A 41 -6.09 7.63 27.64
N THR A 42 -5.79 7.91 28.91
CA THR A 42 -6.07 6.98 30.02
C THR A 42 -7.51 7.08 30.56
N ALA A 43 -8.19 8.21 30.36
CA ALA A 43 -9.59 8.38 30.82
C ALA A 43 -10.63 7.60 29.98
N LEU A 44 -10.32 7.26 28.72
CA LEU A 44 -11.24 6.51 27.85
C LEU A 44 -11.18 4.99 28.08
N GLY A 45 -10.09 4.48 28.68
CA GLY A 45 -9.95 3.06 29.03
C GLY A 45 -10.69 2.63 30.29
N THR A 46 -10.90 3.54 31.25
CA THR A 46 -11.59 3.24 32.51
C THR A 46 -13.12 3.40 32.42
N ALA A 47 -13.65 4.22 31.51
CA ALA A 47 -15.09 4.39 31.34
C ALA A 47 -15.79 3.16 30.71
N LEU A 48 -15.10 2.40 29.87
CA LEU A 48 -15.66 1.20 29.22
C LEU A 48 -15.65 -0.06 30.12
N LEU A 49 -14.90 -0.04 31.22
CA LEU A 49 -14.84 -1.16 32.18
C LEU A 49 -15.86 -1.04 33.34
N VAL A 50 -16.47 0.13 33.54
CA VAL A 50 -17.48 0.35 34.61
C VAL A 50 -18.92 0.35 34.06
N GLY A 51 -19.13 0.53 32.76
CA GLY A 51 -20.47 0.54 32.13
C GLY A 51 -21.03 -0.84 31.73
N GLY A 52 -20.25 -1.92 31.83
CA GLY A 52 -20.58 -3.23 31.25
C GLY A 52 -21.13 -4.30 32.21
N LEU A 53 -21.46 -3.95 33.47
CA LEU A 53 -21.90 -4.91 34.50
C LEU A 53 -23.33 -4.70 35.01
N ALA A 54 -24.14 -3.87 34.35
CA ALA A 54 -25.50 -3.55 34.80
C ALA A 54 -26.52 -3.65 33.67
N THR A 55 -26.85 -4.87 33.24
CA THR A 55 -28.16 -5.23 32.65
C THR A 55 -28.15 -6.73 32.32
N GLY A 56 -28.97 -7.51 33.01
CA GLY A 56 -29.28 -8.89 32.58
C GLY A 56 -29.38 -9.95 33.66
N THR A 57 -29.90 -9.65 34.85
CA THR A 57 -30.49 -10.70 35.71
C THR A 57 -31.80 -10.20 36.29
N GLY A 58 -32.85 -10.99 36.09
CA GLY A 58 -34.15 -10.81 36.74
C GLY A 58 -35.31 -10.74 35.77
N LEU A 59 -35.88 -11.90 35.44
CA LEU A 59 -37.28 -12.25 35.79
C LEU A 59 -37.65 -13.60 35.14
N VAL A 60 -38.59 -14.33 35.79
CA VAL A 60 -39.21 -15.63 35.40
C VAL A 60 -38.39 -16.83 35.95
N LEU A 61 -38.75 -17.60 37.00
CA LEU A 61 -40.01 -18.05 37.64
C LEU A 61 -39.74 -18.43 39.13
N ALA A 62 -40.59 -18.03 40.09
CA ALA A 62 -41.72 -18.79 40.68
C ALA A 62 -41.37 -20.16 41.31
N GLU A 63 -41.56 -20.23 42.63
CA GLU A 63 -41.65 -21.44 43.45
C GLU A 63 -42.73 -22.41 42.95
N GLU A 64 -42.45 -23.71 42.90
CA GLU A 64 -43.11 -24.69 43.76
C GLU A 64 -42.45 -26.07 43.68
N ARG A 65 -42.33 -26.72 44.85
CA ARG A 65 -41.83 -28.08 45.04
C ARG A 65 -42.97 -29.09 44.82
N GLY A 66 -42.69 -30.18 44.09
CA GLY A 66 -43.52 -31.39 44.07
C GLY A 66 -42.69 -32.61 43.59
N PRO A 67 -42.73 -33.78 44.27
CA PRO A 67 -41.83 -34.91 43.96
C PRO A 67 -42.50 -36.12 43.26
N VAL A 68 -41.66 -36.98 42.65
CA VAL A 68 -41.89 -38.39 42.16
C VAL A 68 -42.61 -38.50 40.79
N ALA A 69 -42.23 -39.27 39.74
CA ALA A 69 -41.64 -40.61 39.57
C ALA A 69 -40.90 -40.78 38.18
N PRO A 70 -40.10 -41.87 37.94
CA PRO A 70 -39.54 -42.27 36.62
C PRO A 70 -40.50 -43.25 35.87
N PRO A 71 -40.23 -43.89 34.70
CA PRO A 71 -39.06 -43.92 33.78
C PRO A 71 -39.44 -43.76 32.26
N ALA A 72 -38.46 -43.75 31.34
CA ALA A 72 -38.43 -44.55 30.09
C ALA A 72 -37.34 -44.07 29.10
N ALA A 73 -36.55 -45.03 28.62
CA ALA A 73 -35.60 -44.88 27.53
C ALA A 73 -36.30 -44.95 26.16
N VAL A 74 -35.83 -44.16 25.18
CA VAL A 74 -36.00 -44.44 23.74
C VAL A 74 -34.76 -43.92 22.98
N GLU A 75 -34.26 -44.77 22.09
CA GLU A 75 -33.07 -44.74 21.24
C GLU A 75 -33.07 -43.72 20.07
N PRO A 76 -31.93 -43.51 19.38
CA PRO A 76 -31.75 -42.46 18.38
C PRO A 76 -32.05 -42.95 16.94
N PRO A 77 -32.28 -42.05 15.97
CA PRO A 77 -32.11 -42.40 14.56
C PRO A 77 -30.83 -41.81 13.95
N SER A 78 -30.03 -42.73 13.41
CA SER A 78 -29.01 -42.52 12.37
C SER A 78 -29.66 -42.17 11.02
N SER A 79 -29.02 -41.27 10.25
CA SER A 79 -29.02 -41.36 8.78
C SER A 79 -27.97 -40.43 8.14
N VAL A 80 -27.08 -41.03 7.34
CA VAL A 80 -26.16 -40.51 6.30
C VAL A 80 -26.37 -41.46 5.09
N PRO A 81 -25.97 -41.23 3.82
CA PRO A 81 -25.53 -40.04 3.05
C PRO A 81 -26.35 -39.83 1.74
N ALA A 82 -26.05 -38.78 0.96
CA ALA A 82 -26.13 -38.86 -0.51
C ALA A 82 -25.17 -37.86 -1.21
N ALA A 83 -24.31 -38.39 -2.07
CA ALA A 83 -23.58 -37.67 -3.12
C ALA A 83 -24.30 -37.86 -4.46
N PRO A 84 -24.12 -36.93 -5.42
CA PRO A 84 -23.90 -37.34 -6.81
C PRO A 84 -22.76 -36.57 -7.47
N THR A 85 -21.75 -37.25 -8.04
CA THR A 85 -21.63 -37.80 -9.41
C THR A 85 -21.07 -36.79 -10.42
N ALA A 86 -19.95 -37.19 -11.02
CA ALA A 86 -19.20 -36.52 -12.07
C ALA A 86 -19.93 -36.53 -13.42
N SER A 87 -19.69 -35.51 -14.25
CA SER A 87 -20.01 -35.50 -15.67
C SER A 87 -18.76 -35.24 -16.52
N THR A 88 -18.56 -36.19 -17.44
CA THR A 88 -17.49 -36.35 -18.44
C THR A 88 -17.68 -35.40 -19.64
N PRO A 89 -16.60 -35.03 -20.39
CA PRO A 89 -16.68 -34.06 -21.49
C PRO A 89 -17.01 -34.69 -22.85
N PRO A 90 -17.50 -33.92 -23.85
CA PRO A 90 -17.55 -34.40 -25.23
C PRO A 90 -16.26 -34.07 -26.00
N ALA A 91 -15.77 -35.09 -26.70
CA ALA A 91 -14.77 -35.01 -27.75
C ALA A 91 -15.44 -34.66 -29.10
N ALA A 92 -14.74 -33.92 -29.96
CA ALA A 92 -15.05 -33.82 -31.38
C ALA A 92 -13.76 -34.04 -32.20
N THR A 93 -13.85 -34.85 -33.24
CA THR A 93 -12.77 -35.27 -34.15
C THR A 93 -13.23 -35.14 -35.60
N ALA A 94 -12.25 -34.87 -36.49
CA ALA A 94 -12.23 -34.92 -37.96
C ALA A 94 -12.89 -33.74 -38.70
N GLY A 95 -12.31 -33.17 -39.77
CA GLY A 95 -11.14 -33.55 -40.57
C GLY A 95 -10.74 -32.43 -41.57
N PRO A 96 -9.78 -32.69 -42.48
CA PRO A 96 -9.08 -31.67 -43.26
C PRO A 96 -9.69 -31.45 -44.65
N VAL A 97 -9.61 -30.21 -45.16
CA VAL A 97 -9.88 -29.90 -46.58
C VAL A 97 -8.78 -28.99 -47.13
N VAL A 98 -8.03 -29.53 -48.09
CA VAL A 98 -7.14 -28.80 -49.00
C VAL A 98 -7.98 -28.36 -50.22
N PRO A 99 -7.75 -27.17 -50.77
CA PRO A 99 -7.62 -27.11 -52.22
C PRO A 99 -6.41 -26.29 -52.70
N THR A 100 -5.90 -26.79 -53.81
CA THR A 100 -4.78 -26.36 -54.64
C THR A 100 -5.12 -25.14 -55.49
N GLY A 101 -4.13 -24.27 -55.71
CA GLY A 101 -3.78 -23.70 -57.02
C GLY A 101 -4.73 -22.71 -57.69
N GLY A 102 -4.24 -21.48 -57.90
CA GLY A 102 -4.81 -20.55 -58.87
C GLY A 102 -4.20 -19.15 -58.85
N THR A 103 -3.12 -18.94 -59.59
CA THR A 103 -2.71 -17.60 -60.06
C THR A 103 -3.63 -17.16 -61.20
N PRO A 104 -4.03 -15.88 -61.22
CA PRO A 104 -3.59 -15.06 -62.36
C PRO A 104 -3.13 -13.65 -61.99
N ARG A 105 -2.18 -13.19 -62.79
CA ARG A 105 -1.63 -11.84 -62.91
C ARG A 105 -2.66 -10.89 -63.51
N ALA A 106 -2.91 -9.74 -62.89
CA ALA A 106 -3.26 -8.51 -63.61
C ALA A 106 -2.98 -7.26 -62.76
N THR A 107 -2.34 -6.32 -63.44
CA THR A 107 -2.00 -4.93 -63.12
C THR A 107 -3.13 -4.09 -62.53
N GLY A 108 -2.77 -3.26 -61.54
CA GLY A 108 -3.62 -2.17 -61.05
C GLY A 108 -2.93 -1.39 -59.94
N THR A 109 -2.09 -0.41 -60.30
CA THR A 109 -1.67 0.66 -59.38
C THR A 109 -2.84 1.64 -59.23
N PRO A 110 -3.24 1.96 -57.99
CA PRO A 110 -3.59 3.36 -57.71
C PRO A 110 -2.74 3.93 -56.56
N ALA A 111 -2.23 5.11 -56.86
CA ALA A 111 -1.85 6.23 -56.02
C ALA A 111 -1.77 6.05 -54.49
N ALA A 112 -0.63 6.53 -53.99
CA ALA A 112 -0.34 6.88 -52.62
C ALA A 112 -1.53 7.54 -51.88
N ALA A 113 -1.99 6.89 -50.82
CA ALA A 113 -2.51 7.58 -49.65
C ALA A 113 -1.37 7.64 -48.64
N GLY A 114 -0.81 8.83 -48.46
CA GLY A 114 0.17 9.11 -47.41
C GLY A 114 -0.48 8.83 -46.06
N SER A 115 -0.25 7.64 -45.52
CA SER A 115 -0.43 7.38 -44.10
C SER A 115 0.67 8.17 -43.41
N THR A 116 0.36 9.42 -43.05
CA THR A 116 1.07 10.16 -42.03
C THR A 116 0.89 9.37 -40.73
N ARG A 117 1.74 8.35 -40.54
CA ARG A 117 1.89 7.66 -39.27
C ARG A 117 2.37 8.76 -38.34
N ALA A 118 1.45 9.29 -37.55
CA ALA A 118 1.77 10.23 -36.48
C ALA A 118 2.97 9.62 -35.74
N ALA A 119 4.07 10.35 -35.73
CA ALA A 119 5.25 9.93 -34.99
C ALA A 119 4.80 9.60 -33.56
N PRO A 120 5.25 8.48 -32.97
CA PRO A 120 4.91 8.18 -31.58
C PRO A 120 5.25 9.42 -30.75
N PRO A 121 4.33 9.89 -29.88
CA PRO A 121 4.62 11.03 -29.02
C PRO A 121 5.95 10.76 -28.33
N ARG A 122 6.89 11.68 -28.51
CA ARG A 122 8.25 11.54 -28.00
C ARG A 122 8.13 11.49 -26.48
N ALA A 123 8.38 10.31 -25.90
CA ALA A 123 8.30 10.12 -24.46
C ALA A 123 9.11 11.25 -23.79
N PRO A 124 8.48 12.07 -22.95
CA PRO A 124 9.14 13.24 -22.37
C PRO A 124 10.44 12.80 -21.70
N GLY A 125 11.57 13.34 -22.15
CA GLY A 125 12.90 12.89 -21.70
C GLY A 125 13.18 13.16 -20.22
N ARG A 126 12.25 13.83 -19.51
CA ARG A 126 12.29 14.03 -18.07
C ARG A 126 10.92 13.92 -17.43
N VAL A 127 10.86 13.41 -16.20
CA VAL A 127 9.70 13.39 -15.28
C VAL A 127 9.56 14.79 -14.66
N PRO A 128 8.54 15.58 -15.02
CA PRO A 128 8.30 16.91 -14.48
C PRO A 128 7.55 16.86 -13.13
N ASP A 129 7.47 18.00 -12.45
CA ASP A 129 6.77 18.09 -11.16
C ASP A 129 5.26 17.85 -11.29
N ARG A 130 4.68 18.22 -12.43
CA ARG A 130 3.26 17.97 -12.76
C ARG A 130 2.89 16.48 -12.87
N ALA A 131 3.87 15.60 -13.00
CA ALA A 131 3.65 14.15 -13.02
C ALA A 131 3.29 13.60 -11.62
N PHE A 132 3.40 14.41 -10.57
CA PHE A 132 3.12 13.98 -9.21
C PHE A 132 1.77 14.54 -8.73
N PHE A 133 0.98 13.71 -8.04
CA PHE A 133 -0.39 14.06 -7.68
C PHE A 133 -0.44 15.14 -6.60
N VAL A 134 -1.42 16.03 -6.70
CA VAL A 134 -1.72 17.00 -5.65
C VAL A 134 -2.76 16.40 -4.70
N GLN A 135 -2.48 16.41 -3.40
CA GLN A 135 -3.41 15.95 -2.38
C GLN A 135 -4.72 16.73 -2.41
N ALA A 136 -5.81 16.02 -2.10
CA ALA A 136 -7.10 16.64 -1.81
C ALA A 136 -6.93 17.71 -0.72
N ALA A 137 -7.65 18.82 -0.83
CA ALA A 137 -7.53 19.93 0.13
C ALA A 137 -7.74 19.48 1.59
N SER A 138 -8.68 18.56 1.82
CA SER A 138 -8.97 17.94 3.12
C SER A 138 -7.83 17.12 3.71
N ASN A 139 -6.86 16.68 2.89
CA ASN A 139 -5.78 15.79 3.30
C ASN A 139 -4.44 16.52 3.44
N ARG A 140 -4.40 17.84 3.17
CA ARG A 140 -3.17 18.62 3.25
C ARG A 140 -2.78 18.88 4.70
N THR A 141 -1.48 18.81 4.97
CA THR A 141 -0.92 19.06 6.31
C THR A 141 -0.38 20.47 6.48
N GLY A 142 -0.15 21.19 5.38
CA GLY A 142 0.62 22.44 5.36
C GLY A 142 2.14 22.22 5.33
N ILE A 143 2.60 20.97 5.39
CA ILE A 143 4.01 20.62 5.16
C ILE A 143 4.23 20.50 3.65
N GLU A 144 5.20 21.25 3.15
CA GLU A 144 5.52 21.26 1.72
C GLU A 144 6.06 19.88 1.27
N PRO A 145 5.53 19.29 0.19
CA PRO A 145 6.12 18.10 -0.42
C PRO A 145 7.58 18.34 -0.80
N SER A 146 8.42 17.33 -0.64
CA SER A 146 9.85 17.44 -0.99
C SER A 146 10.30 16.29 -1.87
N PHE A 147 11.14 16.58 -2.86
CA PHE A 147 11.81 15.54 -3.63
C PHE A 147 12.95 14.96 -2.80
N ARG A 148 13.03 13.63 -2.75
CA ARG A 148 14.03 12.90 -1.98
C ARG A 148 14.60 11.78 -2.82
N ASP A 149 15.89 11.53 -2.66
CA ASP A 149 16.51 10.32 -3.19
C ASP A 149 16.22 9.18 -2.20
N THR A 150 15.13 8.46 -2.48
CA THR A 150 14.61 7.36 -1.65
C THR A 150 14.12 6.25 -2.56
N ASP A 151 14.15 5.02 -2.04
CA ASP A 151 13.72 3.84 -2.77
C ASP A 151 12.26 3.95 -3.23
N ALA A 152 11.99 3.45 -4.43
CA ALA A 152 10.65 3.44 -5.02
C ALA A 152 9.68 2.50 -4.28
N LEU A 153 10.24 1.48 -3.62
CA LEU A 153 9.53 0.40 -2.96
C LEU A 153 10.28 0.03 -1.68
N PRO A 154 9.59 -0.53 -0.67
CA PRO A 154 10.26 -1.20 0.41
C PRO A 154 11.08 -2.39 -0.13
N ALA A 155 12.13 -2.78 0.61
CA ALA A 155 12.80 -4.04 0.34
C ALA A 155 11.79 -5.21 0.47
N LEU A 156 11.84 -6.15 -0.49
CA LEU A 156 10.97 -7.33 -0.55
C LEU A 156 11.85 -8.59 -0.62
N CYS A 157 12.23 -9.16 0.53
CA CYS A 157 13.10 -10.36 0.61
C CYS A 157 14.30 -10.34 -0.36
N ASP A 158 15.01 -9.20 -0.45
CA ASP A 158 16.15 -8.98 -1.36
C ASP A 158 15.85 -9.06 -2.87
N ALA A 159 14.58 -8.93 -3.26
CA ALA A 159 14.17 -8.93 -4.66
C ALA A 159 14.94 -7.89 -5.48
N ARG A 160 15.36 -8.31 -6.67
CA ARG A 160 16.01 -7.47 -7.69
C ARG A 160 15.16 -7.47 -8.95
N TYR A 161 14.98 -6.29 -9.54
CA TYR A 161 14.14 -6.11 -10.71
C TYR A 161 15.02 -5.97 -11.94
N ARG A 162 14.91 -6.89 -12.91
CA ARG A 162 15.66 -6.73 -14.17
C ARG A 162 15.14 -5.53 -14.92
N SER A 163 13.87 -5.16 -14.73
CA SER A 163 13.27 -3.96 -15.29
C SER A 163 14.04 -2.67 -14.97
N ASP A 164 14.80 -2.64 -13.87
CA ASP A 164 15.56 -1.44 -13.46
C ASP A 164 16.61 -1.02 -14.49
N ALA A 165 17.21 -1.97 -15.24
CA ALA A 165 18.12 -1.64 -16.35
C ALA A 165 17.44 -0.85 -17.49
N GLY A 166 16.09 -0.87 -17.51
CA GLY A 166 15.24 -0.16 -18.45
C GLY A 166 14.79 1.22 -17.98
N ILE A 167 15.20 1.69 -16.80
CA ILE A 167 14.80 3.01 -16.30
C ILE A 167 15.48 4.11 -17.13
N VAL A 168 14.68 5.04 -17.62
CA VAL A 168 15.16 6.29 -18.25
C VAL A 168 15.34 7.37 -17.19
N GLN A 169 14.34 7.52 -16.32
CA GLN A 169 14.43 8.41 -15.16
C GLN A 169 13.49 7.94 -14.05
N ARG A 170 13.88 8.20 -12.80
CA ARG A 170 13.04 8.03 -11.62
C ARG A 170 13.12 9.29 -10.76
N ARG A 171 11.99 9.70 -10.19
CA ARG A 171 11.91 10.77 -9.20
C ARG A 171 10.94 10.36 -8.11
N THR A 172 11.27 10.66 -6.85
CA THR A 172 10.42 10.38 -5.69
C THR A 172 10.11 11.67 -4.95
N ARG A 173 8.83 11.88 -4.66
CA ARG A 173 8.31 12.99 -3.86
C ARG A 173 7.69 12.45 -2.58
N ASN A 174 8.19 12.91 -1.45
CA ASN A 174 7.61 12.62 -0.16
C ASN A 174 6.57 13.68 0.17
N LEU A 175 5.38 13.23 0.58
CA LEU A 175 4.30 14.12 1.00
C LEU A 175 3.56 13.53 2.20
N ALA A 176 3.45 14.34 3.25
CA ALA A 176 2.66 14.02 4.43
C ALA A 176 1.19 14.28 4.16
N TYR A 177 0.29 13.46 4.69
CA TYR A 177 -1.16 13.65 4.60
C TYR A 177 -1.83 13.64 5.97
N LYS A 178 -3.05 14.15 6.01
CA LYS A 178 -4.02 13.94 7.08
C LYS A 178 -5.22 13.16 6.56
N LEU A 179 -5.85 12.39 7.44
CA LEU A 179 -7.17 11.84 7.20
C LEU A 179 -8.21 12.97 7.35
N PRO A 180 -9.35 12.92 6.62
CA PRO A 180 -10.35 13.98 6.67
C PRO A 180 -10.90 14.31 8.07
N GLN A 181 -10.87 13.35 8.99
CA GLN A 181 -11.37 13.48 10.36
C GLN A 181 -10.34 14.07 11.33
N THR A 182 -9.08 14.23 10.89
CA THR A 182 -7.99 14.68 11.77
C THR A 182 -8.06 16.19 11.97
N PRO A 183 -8.13 16.67 13.24
CA PRO A 183 -8.26 18.10 13.49
C PRO A 183 -7.05 18.93 13.01
N GLN A 184 -7.30 20.23 12.78
CA GLN A 184 -6.21 21.16 12.52
C GLN A 184 -5.22 21.23 13.69
N GLY A 185 -3.94 21.45 13.39
CA GLY A 185 -2.86 21.48 14.40
C GLY A 185 -2.38 20.12 14.91
N TYR A 186 -3.02 19.00 14.53
CA TYR A 186 -2.49 17.66 14.78
C TYR A 186 -1.32 17.31 13.85
N VAL A 187 -0.53 16.32 14.25
CA VAL A 187 0.53 15.75 13.40
C VAL A 187 -0.08 15.07 12.17
N PRO A 188 0.70 14.81 11.11
CA PRO A 188 0.23 14.00 9.99
C PRO A 188 -0.26 12.62 10.43
N ASP A 189 -1.19 12.06 9.66
CA ASP A 189 -1.63 10.66 9.82
C ASP A 189 -0.80 9.70 8.96
N GLY A 190 0.11 10.22 8.16
CA GLY A 190 0.99 9.41 7.35
C GLY A 190 1.74 10.21 6.31
N SER A 191 2.58 9.51 5.56
CA SER A 191 3.21 10.03 4.36
C SER A 191 3.19 9.00 3.25
N TYR A 192 3.28 9.50 2.01
CA TYR A 192 3.64 8.68 0.87
C TYR A 192 5.07 8.98 0.44
N ALA A 193 5.80 7.93 0.06
CA ALA A 193 6.80 8.06 -0.99
C ALA A 193 6.08 7.87 -2.33
N HIS A 194 5.84 8.97 -3.04
CA HIS A 194 5.27 8.95 -4.39
C HIS A 194 6.41 8.90 -5.40
N THR A 195 6.62 7.78 -6.04
CA THR A 195 7.63 7.62 -7.09
C THR A 195 6.99 7.60 -8.46
N VAL A 196 7.61 8.30 -9.41
CA VAL A 196 7.29 8.22 -10.83
C VAL A 196 8.54 7.75 -11.56
N THR A 197 8.41 6.65 -12.29
CA THR A 197 9.51 6.04 -13.06
C THR A 197 9.12 6.00 -14.53
N LEU A 198 9.91 6.66 -15.37
CA LEU A 198 9.86 6.54 -16.82
C LEU A 198 10.75 5.38 -17.26
N TYR A 199 10.17 4.43 -17.97
CA TYR A 199 10.86 3.27 -18.52
C TYR A 199 11.07 3.38 -20.03
N ARG A 200 12.00 2.59 -20.56
CA ARG A 200 12.05 2.28 -21.99
C ARG A 200 10.81 1.44 -22.38
N PRO A 201 10.39 1.49 -23.66
CA PRO A 201 9.24 0.74 -24.17
C PRO A 201 9.15 -0.70 -23.67
N GLY A 202 8.00 -1.05 -23.08
CA GLY A 202 7.68 -2.41 -22.60
C GLY A 202 8.31 -2.83 -21.26
N ARG A 203 9.24 -2.04 -20.70
CA ARG A 203 9.88 -2.38 -19.40
C ARG A 203 8.97 -2.09 -18.21
N ALA A 204 8.00 -1.18 -18.34
CA ALA A 204 7.00 -0.91 -17.31
C ALA A 204 6.11 -2.13 -17.01
N ASP A 205 5.71 -2.88 -18.04
CA ASP A 205 4.95 -4.12 -17.88
C ASP A 205 5.76 -5.22 -17.20
N GLU A 206 7.04 -5.32 -17.55
CA GLU A 206 7.97 -6.25 -16.92
C GLU A 206 8.12 -5.95 -15.44
N PHE A 207 8.29 -4.68 -15.07
CA PHE A 207 8.36 -4.26 -13.66
C PHE A 207 7.13 -4.72 -12.87
N LEU A 208 5.91 -4.52 -13.39
CA LEU A 208 4.69 -4.96 -12.67
C LEU A 208 4.60 -6.48 -12.56
N ARG A 209 5.06 -7.26 -13.55
CA ARG A 209 5.12 -8.73 -13.44
C ARG A 209 6.14 -9.17 -12.40
N GLU A 210 7.34 -8.59 -12.42
CA GLU A 210 8.40 -8.86 -11.45
C GLU A 210 7.97 -8.49 -10.03
N LEU A 211 7.31 -7.35 -9.84
CA LEU A 211 6.77 -6.93 -8.56
C LEU A 211 5.74 -7.91 -8.00
N ARG A 212 4.79 -8.39 -8.83
CA ARG A 212 3.84 -9.43 -8.39
C ARG A 212 4.56 -10.71 -7.99
N ALA A 213 5.56 -11.12 -8.77
CA ALA A 213 6.34 -12.31 -8.46
C ALA A 213 7.13 -12.15 -7.16
N ALA A 214 7.77 -10.99 -6.93
CA ALA A 214 8.50 -10.67 -5.73
C ALA A 214 7.60 -10.73 -4.48
N VAL A 215 6.42 -10.11 -4.53
CA VAL A 215 5.47 -10.15 -3.40
C VAL A 215 4.98 -11.58 -3.13
N ARG A 216 4.69 -12.38 -4.18
CA ARG A 216 4.30 -13.79 -4.01
C ARG A 216 5.42 -14.66 -3.45
N GLY A 217 6.65 -14.40 -3.85
CA GLY A 217 7.84 -15.09 -3.38
C GLY A 217 8.29 -14.66 -1.97
N CYS A 218 7.74 -13.57 -1.45
CA CYS A 218 8.09 -12.99 -0.16
C CYS A 218 6.87 -12.87 0.76
N PRO A 219 6.23 -13.98 1.19
CA PRO A 219 5.04 -13.92 2.05
C PRO A 219 5.34 -13.34 3.45
N THR A 220 6.60 -13.44 3.89
CA THR A 220 7.06 -12.92 5.18
C THR A 220 8.48 -12.40 5.07
N GLN A 221 8.80 -11.32 5.80
CA GLN A 221 10.16 -10.80 5.91
C GLN A 221 10.41 -10.16 7.27
N PRO A 222 11.67 -9.93 7.67
CA PRO A 222 11.98 -9.11 8.83
C PRO A 222 11.33 -7.72 8.73
N GLY A 223 10.84 -7.21 9.85
CA GLY A 223 10.10 -5.96 9.93
C GLY A 223 10.88 -4.78 9.35
N VAL A 224 10.21 -4.01 8.50
CA VAL A 224 10.72 -2.74 7.97
C VAL A 224 10.42 -1.64 8.99
N GLY A 225 11.30 -1.48 9.99
CA GLY A 225 11.24 -0.40 10.98
C GLY A 225 11.75 -0.78 12.37
N GLY A 226 12.78 -0.07 12.84
CA GLY A 226 13.16 0.09 14.25
C GLY A 226 13.47 -1.17 15.06
N GLY A 227 14.74 -1.59 15.06
CA GLY A 227 15.48 -2.26 16.14
C GLY A 227 15.03 -3.63 16.68
N ASN A 228 13.74 -3.94 16.63
CA ASN A 228 13.14 -5.09 17.27
C ASN A 228 12.69 -6.09 16.19
N ALA A 229 13.08 -7.36 16.37
CA ALA A 229 12.78 -8.45 15.46
C ALA A 229 11.26 -8.74 15.42
N SER A 230 10.53 -7.98 14.61
CA SER A 230 9.16 -8.32 14.21
C SER A 230 9.18 -8.93 12.82
N THR A 231 8.25 -9.83 12.52
CA THR A 231 8.07 -10.37 11.17
C THR A 231 6.91 -9.63 10.50
N SER A 232 7.16 -9.01 9.36
CA SER A 232 6.13 -8.47 8.49
C SER A 232 5.58 -9.56 7.58
N ARG A 233 4.27 -9.51 7.31
CA ARG A 233 3.59 -10.37 6.34
C ARG A 233 3.21 -9.55 5.11
N LEU A 234 3.43 -10.10 3.93
CA LEU A 234 3.11 -9.43 2.68
C LEU A 234 2.01 -10.16 1.95
N ARG A 235 1.10 -9.41 1.33
CA ARG A 235 -0.03 -10.00 0.61
C ARG A 235 -0.45 -9.13 -0.56
N LEU A 236 -0.55 -9.76 -1.74
CA LEU A 236 -1.23 -9.14 -2.89
C LEU A 236 -2.71 -8.96 -2.57
N LEU A 237 -3.23 -7.78 -2.87
CA LEU A 237 -4.64 -7.45 -2.72
C LEU A 237 -5.33 -7.46 -4.07
N ALA A 238 -6.62 -7.81 -4.08
CA ALA A 238 -7.45 -7.66 -5.27
C ALA A 238 -7.40 -6.21 -5.75
N ASP A 239 -7.39 -5.99 -7.05
CA ASP A 239 -7.39 -4.64 -7.60
C ASP A 239 -8.78 -3.96 -7.43
N ALA A 240 -8.79 -2.63 -7.37
CA ALA A 240 -10.00 -1.80 -7.19
C ALA A 240 -10.34 -0.95 -8.43
N GLY A 241 -10.05 -1.46 -9.63
CA GLY A 241 -10.49 -0.83 -10.89
C GLY A 241 -9.38 -0.22 -11.75
N PHE A 242 -8.13 -0.62 -11.54
CA PHE A 242 -6.98 -0.28 -12.39
C PHE A 242 -6.55 -1.44 -13.31
N GLY A 243 -7.17 -2.62 -13.18
CA GLY A 243 -6.95 -3.82 -14.00
C GLY A 243 -5.54 -4.40 -13.87
N ASP A 244 -5.14 -5.17 -14.90
CA ASP A 244 -3.82 -5.79 -15.00
C ASP A 244 -2.67 -4.78 -15.17
N GLY A 245 -2.99 -3.51 -15.36
CA GLY A 245 -2.05 -2.39 -15.33
C GLY A 245 -1.61 -1.97 -13.93
N SER A 246 -1.98 -2.72 -12.88
CA SER A 246 -1.65 -2.36 -11.50
C SER A 246 -1.28 -3.53 -10.58
N VAL A 247 -0.54 -3.20 -9.52
CA VAL A 247 -0.24 -4.09 -8.40
C VAL A 247 -0.57 -3.36 -7.12
N LEU A 248 -1.42 -3.94 -6.28
CA LEU A 248 -1.66 -3.51 -4.91
C LEU A 248 -1.23 -4.62 -3.96
N PHE A 249 -0.45 -4.27 -2.95
CA PHE A 249 -0.12 -5.19 -1.86
C PHE A 249 -0.08 -4.47 -0.52
N GLU A 250 -0.25 -5.24 0.55
CA GLU A 250 -0.04 -4.79 1.92
C GLU A 250 1.24 -5.39 2.50
N ILE A 251 1.90 -4.63 3.37
CA ILE A 251 2.86 -5.12 4.35
C ILE A 251 2.21 -4.92 5.71
N ARG A 252 1.94 -6.01 6.43
CA ARG A 252 1.36 -6.00 7.76
C ARG A 252 2.41 -6.34 8.80
N THR A 253 2.58 -5.46 9.77
CA THR A 253 3.50 -5.64 10.90
C THR A 253 2.69 -5.67 12.20
N PRO A 254 2.95 -6.59 13.13
CA PRO A 254 2.31 -6.56 14.45
C PRO A 254 2.55 -5.22 15.14
N ALA A 255 1.48 -4.60 15.64
CA ALA A 255 1.57 -3.32 16.33
C ALA A 255 2.22 -3.51 17.71
N ARG A 256 3.03 -2.53 18.10
CA ARG A 256 3.72 -2.51 19.39
C ARG A 256 3.61 -1.13 20.02
N ASP A 257 3.66 -1.08 21.35
CA ASP A 257 3.76 0.17 22.09
C ASP A 257 5.19 0.74 22.04
N ILE A 258 5.41 1.87 22.72
CA ILE A 258 6.71 2.55 22.75
C ILE A 258 7.80 1.74 23.46
N ASP A 259 7.41 0.80 24.33
CA ASP A 259 8.31 -0.10 25.05
C ASP A 259 8.57 -1.40 24.26
N GLY A 260 7.94 -1.53 23.09
CA GLY A 260 8.07 -2.68 22.21
C GLY A 260 7.14 -3.85 22.57
N ASN A 261 6.21 -3.70 23.50
CA ASN A 261 5.26 -4.76 23.84
C ASN A 261 4.16 -4.87 22.78
N PRO A 262 3.69 -6.09 22.45
CA PRO A 262 2.57 -6.27 21.53
C PRO A 262 1.29 -5.60 22.03
N THR A 263 0.60 -4.84 21.18
CA THR A 263 -0.67 -4.17 21.52
C THR A 263 -1.90 -4.92 20.98
N GLY A 264 -1.72 -6.08 20.36
CA GLY A 264 -2.80 -6.91 19.79
C GLY A 264 -3.32 -6.45 18.43
N GLY A 265 -2.85 -5.31 17.91
CA GLY A 265 -3.18 -4.78 16.59
C GLY A 265 -2.13 -5.08 15.50
N GLY A 266 -2.31 -4.49 14.32
CA GLY A 266 -1.32 -4.53 13.26
C GLY A 266 -1.27 -3.21 12.49
N GLU A 267 -0.06 -2.76 12.19
CA GLU A 267 0.17 -1.68 11.22
C GLU A 267 0.11 -2.25 9.81
N VAL A 268 -0.54 -1.51 8.91
CA VAL A 268 -0.71 -1.90 7.52
C VAL A 268 -0.15 -0.81 6.64
N ARG A 269 0.87 -1.15 5.86
CA ARG A 269 1.43 -0.31 4.82
C ARG A 269 0.86 -0.75 3.48
N LEU A 270 0.19 0.15 2.78
CA LEU A 270 -0.34 -0.13 1.44
C LEU A 270 0.62 0.41 0.39
N ILE A 271 0.94 -0.43 -0.60
CA ILE A 271 1.81 -0.07 -1.70
C ILE A 271 1.08 -0.37 -3.01
N ARG A 272 0.92 0.66 -3.84
CA ARG A 272 0.30 0.52 -5.16
C ARG A 272 1.24 0.99 -6.25
N ALA A 273 1.46 0.14 -7.24
CA ALA A 273 2.15 0.47 -8.49
C ALA A 273 1.13 0.43 -9.63
N ILE A 274 1.13 1.45 -10.49
CA ILE A 274 0.19 1.59 -11.61
C ILE A 274 0.98 2.04 -12.83
N ARG A 275 0.74 1.36 -13.95
CA ARG A 275 1.31 1.71 -15.24
C ARG A 275 0.35 2.58 -16.04
N VAL A 276 0.90 3.63 -16.65
CA VAL A 276 0.29 4.42 -17.73
C VAL A 276 1.33 4.50 -18.85
N ASP A 277 1.07 3.82 -19.97
CA ASP A 277 2.05 3.61 -21.05
C ASP A 277 3.39 3.03 -20.53
N ASP A 278 4.50 3.74 -20.75
CA ASP A 278 5.85 3.39 -20.29
C ASP A 278 6.22 4.06 -18.95
N VAL A 279 5.24 4.67 -18.27
CA VAL A 279 5.42 5.29 -16.95
C VAL A 279 4.80 4.40 -15.89
N VAL A 280 5.51 4.20 -14.79
CA VAL A 280 4.96 3.60 -13.57
C VAL A 280 4.94 4.62 -12.47
N THR A 281 3.77 4.81 -11.86
CA THR A 281 3.62 5.53 -10.61
C THR A 281 3.47 4.57 -9.44
N VAL A 282 4.23 4.80 -8.38
CA VAL A 282 4.19 4.02 -7.14
C VAL A 282 3.80 4.94 -5.99
N LEU A 283 2.76 4.55 -5.25
CA LEU A 283 2.41 5.14 -3.96
C LEU A 283 2.74 4.13 -2.88
N TRP A 284 3.78 4.42 -2.10
CA TRP A 284 4.14 3.66 -0.92
C TRP A 284 3.72 4.45 0.32
N GLU A 285 2.69 3.98 1.02
CA GLU A 285 2.28 4.53 2.30
C GLU A 285 3.27 4.11 3.41
N GLN A 286 3.86 5.10 4.06
CA GLN A 286 4.89 4.91 5.08
C GLN A 286 4.34 5.02 6.51
N GLY A 287 3.09 5.47 6.67
CA GLY A 287 2.47 5.73 7.98
C GLY A 287 3.07 6.91 8.72
N TRP A 288 2.55 7.17 9.92
CA TRP A 288 3.08 8.13 10.87
C TRP A 288 2.72 7.68 12.29
N GLU A 289 3.68 7.52 13.20
CA GLU A 289 3.38 7.13 14.61
C GLU A 289 2.44 5.90 14.74
N GLY A 290 2.61 4.90 13.87
CA GLY A 290 1.84 3.64 13.91
C GLY A 290 0.43 3.70 13.32
N THR A 291 0.02 4.83 12.73
CA THR A 291 -1.22 4.92 11.95
C THR A 291 -1.13 4.11 10.66
N SER A 292 -2.26 3.84 10.01
CA SER A 292 -2.34 3.20 8.69
C SER A 292 -3.43 3.89 7.87
N SER A 293 -3.16 4.15 6.59
CA SER A 293 -4.21 4.67 5.70
C SER A 293 -5.33 3.66 5.47
N PRO A 294 -6.61 4.10 5.44
CA PRO A 294 -7.67 3.27 4.89
C PRO A 294 -7.46 3.08 3.38
N ARG A 295 -7.78 1.88 2.88
CA ARG A 295 -7.63 1.55 1.46
C ARG A 295 -8.35 2.53 0.52
N SER A 296 -9.51 3.03 0.91
CA SER A 296 -10.30 4.00 0.14
C SER A 296 -9.53 5.29 -0.15
N GLN A 297 -8.70 5.74 0.80
CA GLN A 297 -7.84 6.91 0.60
C GLN A 297 -6.72 6.63 -0.38
N VAL A 298 -6.02 5.49 -0.23
CA VAL A 298 -4.97 5.08 -1.17
C VAL A 298 -5.53 4.96 -2.58
N ASP A 299 -6.72 4.38 -2.75
CA ASP A 299 -7.37 4.26 -4.06
C ASP A 299 -7.77 5.65 -4.63
N ALA A 300 -8.19 6.60 -3.79
CA ALA A 300 -8.50 7.96 -4.23
C ALA A 300 -7.24 8.73 -4.66
N ASP A 301 -6.16 8.66 -3.90
CA ASP A 301 -4.89 9.31 -4.24
C ASP A 301 -4.23 8.66 -5.46
N SER A 302 -4.41 7.35 -5.63
CA SER A 302 -3.97 6.60 -6.82
C SER A 302 -4.65 7.09 -8.08
N ARG A 303 -5.96 7.38 -8.04
CA ARG A 303 -6.67 7.99 -9.17
C ARG A 303 -6.12 9.38 -9.50
N ARG A 304 -5.77 10.19 -8.50
CA ARG A 304 -5.11 11.50 -8.72
C ARG A 304 -3.72 11.34 -9.33
N ALA A 305 -2.97 10.31 -8.93
CA ALA A 305 -1.67 10.00 -9.49
C ALA A 305 -1.77 9.59 -10.96
N VAL A 306 -2.72 8.72 -11.31
CA VAL A 306 -2.98 8.35 -12.71
C VAL A 306 -3.35 9.59 -13.54
N ALA A 307 -4.28 10.42 -13.07
CA ALA A 307 -4.67 11.64 -13.76
C ALA A 307 -3.48 12.60 -13.99
N ALA A 308 -2.60 12.76 -13.00
CA ALA A 308 -1.39 13.58 -13.12
C ALA A 308 -0.41 13.04 -14.18
N ILE A 309 -0.29 11.72 -14.32
CA ILE A 309 0.53 11.11 -15.37
C ILE A 309 -0.13 11.25 -16.74
N GLU A 310 -1.43 11.01 -16.85
CA GLU A 310 -2.18 11.17 -18.11
C GLU A 310 -2.10 12.62 -18.62
N ASP A 311 -2.30 13.61 -17.74
CA ASP A 311 -2.19 15.03 -18.09
C ASP A 311 -0.76 15.44 -18.44
N TRP A 312 0.26 14.75 -17.93
CA TRP A 312 1.64 14.96 -18.33
C TRP A 312 1.94 14.40 -19.73
N LEU A 313 1.38 13.24 -20.07
CA LEU A 313 1.64 12.52 -21.32
C LEU A 313 0.84 13.06 -22.52
N ARG A 314 -0.21 13.85 -22.28
CA ARG A 314 -0.91 14.64 -23.31
C ARG A 314 -0.05 15.81 -23.80
#